data_AF-A0A1G2XK90-F1
#
_entry.id   AF-A0A1G2XK90-F1
#
_cell.length_a   1.000
_cell.length_b   1.000
_cell.length_c   1.000
_cell.angle_alpha   90.00
_cell.angle_beta   90.00
_cell.angle_gamma   90.00
#
_symmetry.space_group_name_H-M   'P 1'
#
loop_
_entity.id
_entity.type
_entity.pdbx_description
1 polymer ?
#
loop_
_entity_poly.entity_id
_entity_poly.type
_entity_poly.pdbx_seq_one_letter_code
_entity_poly.pdbx_strand_id
1 'polypeptide(L)'
;MKIYKYKTKIFLFFFLVFALPGVFATGTFHEKFVSVIDGDTIGVMRNGEKTSVSLYGIDAPEKCQDYGTKAKQFTNGLVIGGRKYHLR
;
A
#
# COMPACT_ATOMS: atom_id res chain seq x y z
N MET A 1 40.41 34.73 5.53
CA MET A 1 40.42 33.30 5.11
C MET A 1 39.39 32.40 5.82
N LYS A 2 38.91 32.70 7.04
CA LYS A 2 37.91 31.86 7.75
C LYS A 2 36.49 31.90 7.14
N ILE A 3 36.01 33.06 6.70
CA ILE A 3 34.63 33.27 6.20
C ILE A 3 34.31 32.40 4.97
N TYR A 4 35.24 32.32 4.03
CA TYR A 4 35.10 31.47 2.83
C TYR A 4 34.93 29.99 3.22
N LYS A 5 35.64 29.53 4.26
CA LYS A 5 35.57 28.16 4.77
C LYS A 5 34.17 27.78 5.29
N TYR A 6 33.44 28.73 5.89
CA TYR A 6 32.06 28.52 6.34
C TYR A 6 31.06 28.53 5.17
N LYS A 7 31.26 29.42 4.18
CA LYS A 7 30.43 29.44 2.97
C LYS A 7 30.54 28.13 2.18
N THR A 8 31.74 27.56 2.07
CA THR A 8 31.93 26.27 1.40
C THR A 8 31.25 25.13 2.16
N LYS A 9 31.30 25.12 3.50
CA LYS A 9 30.60 24.13 4.33
C LYS A 9 29.08 24.24 4.23
N ILE A 10 28.53 25.45 4.20
CA ILE A 10 27.10 25.70 4.01
C ILE A 10 26.67 25.23 2.62
N PHE A 11 27.45 25.53 1.59
CA PHE A 11 27.19 25.04 0.24
C PHE A 11 27.22 23.51 0.16
N LEU A 12 28.22 22.85 0.76
CA LEU A 12 28.31 21.40 0.87
C LEU A 12 27.12 20.79 1.64
N PHE A 13 26.64 21.46 2.69
CA PHE A 13 25.47 21.01 3.45
C PHE A 13 24.20 21.06 2.59
N PHE A 14 23.94 22.17 1.90
CA PHE A 14 22.79 22.26 0.99
C PHE A 14 22.91 21.30 -0.20
N PHE A 15 24.12 21.10 -0.74
CA PHE A 15 24.38 20.11 -1.78
C PHE A 15 24.09 18.68 -1.29
N LEU A 16 24.52 18.33 -0.08
CA LEU A 16 24.27 17.02 0.53
C LEU A 16 22.77 16.78 0.76
N VAL A 17 22.04 17.78 1.25
CA VAL A 17 20.57 17.71 1.45
C VAL A 17 19.83 17.57 0.11
N PHE A 18 20.28 18.29 -0.92
CA PHE A 18 19.64 18.25 -2.25
C PHE A 18 20.01 16.99 -3.06
N ALA A 19 21.12 16.32 -2.71
CA ALA A 19 21.59 15.10 -3.37
C ALA A 19 20.89 13.80 -2.89
N LEU A 20 19.90 13.87 -2.00
CA LEU A 20 19.16 12.71 -1.48
C LEU A 20 17.70 12.61 -1.98
N PRO A 21 17.39 12.64 -3.31
CA PRO A 21 16.01 12.52 -3.79
C PRO A 21 15.39 11.11 -3.69
N GLY A 22 15.97 10.18 -2.91
CA GLY A 22 15.59 8.76 -2.92
C GLY A 22 14.96 8.19 -1.64
N VAL A 23 14.85 8.96 -0.55
CA VAL A 23 14.46 8.39 0.77
C VAL A 23 12.97 8.06 0.86
N PHE A 24 12.14 8.57 -0.05
CA PHE A 24 10.69 8.35 -0.07
C PHE A 24 10.22 7.47 -1.22
N ALA A 25 11.00 6.45 -1.59
CA ALA A 25 10.54 5.46 -2.56
C ALA A 25 9.39 4.66 -1.94
N THR A 26 8.15 5.00 -2.29
CA THR A 26 6.99 4.15 -2.00
C THR A 26 7.07 2.93 -2.92
N GLY A 27 7.26 1.74 -2.34
CA GLY A 27 7.28 0.51 -3.12
C GLY A 27 5.92 0.25 -3.77
N THR A 28 5.90 0.02 -5.07
CA THR A 28 4.72 -0.52 -5.75
C THR A 28 4.70 -2.03 -5.60
N PHE A 29 3.51 -2.56 -5.36
CA PHE A 29 3.31 -3.97 -5.12
C PHE A 29 2.80 -4.66 -6.38
N HIS A 30 3.53 -5.65 -6.90
CA HIS A 30 3.27 -6.31 -8.18
C HIS A 30 3.07 -7.82 -8.04
N GLU A 31 2.30 -8.24 -7.04
CA GLU A 31 1.98 -9.67 -6.87
C GLU A 31 0.69 -10.06 -7.57
N LYS A 32 0.63 -11.32 -7.99
CA LYS A 32 -0.55 -11.87 -8.64
C LYS A 32 -1.66 -12.00 -7.60
N PHE A 33 -2.77 -11.32 -7.84
CA PHE A 33 -3.99 -11.49 -7.06
C PHE A 33 -4.52 -12.92 -7.16
N VAL A 34 -4.97 -13.47 -6.03
CA VAL A 34 -5.52 -14.83 -5.93
C VAL A 34 -6.99 -14.81 -5.51
N SER A 35 -7.33 -14.08 -4.45
CA SER A 35 -8.70 -14.08 -3.90
C SER A 35 -8.93 -12.94 -2.91
N VAL A 36 -10.17 -12.53 -2.68
CA VAL A 36 -10.53 -11.73 -1.50
C VAL A 36 -10.80 -12.65 -0.32
N ILE A 37 -10.17 -12.39 0.84
CA ILE A 37 -10.36 -13.15 2.08
C ILE A 37 -11.51 -12.53 2.87
N ASP A 38 -11.38 -11.26 3.23
CA ASP A 38 -12.40 -10.43 3.91
C ASP A 38 -12.48 -9.04 3.24
N GLY A 39 -13.29 -8.11 3.76
CA GLY A 39 -13.51 -6.81 3.12
C GLY A 39 -12.24 -5.97 2.93
N ASP A 40 -11.24 -6.16 3.78
CA ASP A 40 -9.97 -5.43 3.84
C ASP A 40 -8.75 -6.33 3.61
N THR A 41 -8.93 -7.65 3.48
CA THR A 41 -7.84 -8.63 3.43
C THR A 41 -7.90 -9.40 2.12
N ILE A 42 -6.82 -9.33 1.35
CA ILE A 42 -6.66 -10.01 0.05
C ILE A 42 -5.60 -11.09 0.10
N GLY A 43 -5.77 -12.13 -0.69
CA GLY A 43 -4.79 -13.17 -0.93
C GLY A 43 -4.04 -12.90 -2.24
N VAL A 44 -2.72 -12.95 -2.17
CA VAL A 44 -1.79 -12.77 -3.29
C VAL A 44 -0.82 -13.95 -3.39
N MET A 45 -0.19 -14.10 -4.54
CA MET A 45 0.84 -15.11 -4.77
C MET A 45 2.22 -14.45 -4.65
N ARG A 46 2.97 -14.83 -3.61
CA ARG A 46 4.35 -14.42 -3.36
C ARG A 46 5.24 -15.64 -3.41
N ASN A 47 6.25 -15.64 -4.28
CA ASN A 47 7.24 -16.72 -4.35
C ASN A 47 6.64 -18.15 -4.49
N GLY A 48 5.48 -18.27 -5.14
CA GLY A 48 4.78 -19.55 -5.30
C GLY A 48 3.89 -19.95 -4.11
N GLU A 49 3.82 -19.13 -3.07
CA GLU A 49 2.97 -19.34 -1.90
C GLU A 49 1.84 -18.30 -1.82
N LYS A 50 0.69 -18.72 -1.30
CA LYS A 50 -0.43 -17.83 -1.04
C LYS A 50 -0.16 -17.04 0.23
N THR A 51 -0.05 -15.72 0.12
CA THR A 51 0.15 -14.79 1.24
C THR A 51 -1.08 -13.91 1.40
N SER A 52 -1.49 -13.65 2.65
CA SER A 52 -2.56 -12.71 2.98
C SER A 52 -1.98 -11.32 3.20
N VAL A 53 -2.63 -10.31 2.65
CA VAL A 53 -2.27 -8.89 2.78
C VAL A 53 -3.51 -8.13 3.23
N SER A 54 -3.42 -7.46 4.37
CA SER A 54 -4.47 -6.61 4.92
C SER A 54 -4.22 -5.14 4.58
N LEU A 55 -5.29 -4.42 4.27
CA LEU A 55 -5.24 -2.99 3.94
C LEU A 55 -4.99 -2.18 5.21
N TYR A 56 -3.87 -1.47 5.25
CA TYR A 56 -3.48 -0.69 6.41
C TYR A 56 -4.51 0.42 6.73
N GLY A 57 -4.98 0.46 7.98
CA GLY A 57 -5.92 1.46 8.46
C GLY A 57 -7.39 1.19 8.09
N ILE A 58 -7.69 0.03 7.50
CA ILE A 58 -9.06 -0.42 7.23
C ILE A 58 -9.29 -1.68 8.06
N ASP A 59 -10.43 -1.76 8.73
CA ASP A 59 -10.90 -2.93 9.47
C ASP A 59 -12.31 -3.27 8.98
N ALA A 60 -12.46 -4.43 8.34
CA ALA A 60 -13.72 -4.89 7.81
C ALA A 60 -14.24 -6.09 8.60
N PRO A 61 -15.58 -6.25 8.72
CA PRO A 61 -16.13 -7.40 9.43
C PRO A 61 -15.67 -8.70 8.77
N GLU A 62 -15.18 -9.62 9.59
CA GLU A 62 -14.78 -10.95 9.13
C GLU A 62 -15.99 -11.79 8.72
N LYS A 63 -15.78 -12.86 7.97
CA LYS A 63 -16.84 -13.76 7.48
C LYS A 63 -17.89 -14.18 8.54
N CYS A 64 -17.48 -14.41 9.78
CA CYS A 64 -18.36 -14.86 10.87
C CYS A 64 -19.10 -13.73 11.59
N GLN A 65 -18.78 -12.47 11.27
CA GLN A 65 -19.43 -11.30 11.84
C GLN A 65 -20.58 -10.83 10.96
N ASP A 66 -21.47 -10.04 11.56
CA ASP A 66 -22.52 -9.35 10.82
C ASP A 66 -21.90 -8.50 9.69
N TYR A 67 -22.52 -8.55 8.52
CA TYR A 67 -22.06 -7.88 7.29
C TYR A 67 -20.75 -8.39 6.68
N GLY A 68 -20.04 -9.36 7.27
CA GLY A 68 -18.75 -9.84 6.74
C GLY A 68 -18.84 -10.40 5.32
N THR A 69 -19.91 -11.15 5.03
CA THR A 69 -20.17 -11.63 3.67
C THR A 69 -20.42 -10.49 2.67
N LYS A 70 -21.13 -9.42 3.08
CA LYS A 70 -21.39 -8.25 2.24
C LYS A 70 -20.10 -7.45 1.99
N ALA A 71 -19.27 -7.26 3.01
CA ALA A 71 -17.97 -6.58 2.89
C ALA A 71 -17.05 -7.33 1.92
N LYS A 72 -16.93 -8.65 2.06
CA LYS A 72 -16.18 -9.50 1.13
C LYS A 72 -16.70 -9.41 -0.31
N GLN A 73 -18.02 -9.47 -0.49
CA GLN A 73 -18.63 -9.35 -1.81
C GLN A 73 -18.27 -8.00 -2.43
N PHE A 74 -18.55 -6.90 -1.74
CA PHE A 74 -18.21 -5.54 -2.20
C PHE A 74 -16.78 -5.45 -2.75
N THR A 75 -15.79 -5.88 -1.96
CA THR A 75 -14.37 -5.87 -2.37
C THR A 75 -14.10 -6.77 -3.58
N ASN A 76 -14.71 -7.95 -3.69
CA ASN A 76 -14.58 -8.80 -4.88
C ASN A 76 -15.02 -8.09 -6.17
N GLY A 77 -16.12 -7.33 -6.12
CA GLY A 77 -16.59 -6.67 -7.34
C GLY A 77 -15.82 -5.40 -7.68
N LEU A 78 -15.16 -4.76 -6.71
CA LEU A 78 -14.17 -3.72 -7.01
C LEU A 78 -12.96 -4.32 -7.73
N VAL A 79 -12.42 -5.44 -7.24
CA VAL A 79 -11.16 -6.01 -7.74
C VAL A 79 -11.31 -6.76 -9.07
N ILE A 80 -12.43 -7.48 -9.28
CA ILE A 80 -12.64 -8.32 -10.48
C ILE A 80 -13.17 -7.50 -11.68
N GLY A 81 -13.52 -6.22 -11.48
CA GLY A 81 -14.05 -5.36 -12.53
C GLY A 81 -15.58 -5.30 -12.53
N GLY A 82 -16.13 -4.53 -11.59
CA GLY A 82 -17.30 -3.67 -11.81
C GLY A 82 -18.64 -4.31 -12.15
N ARG A 83 -18.92 -5.58 -11.83
CA ARG A 83 -20.29 -6.10 -11.98
C ARG A 83 -21.18 -5.64 -10.82
N LYS A 84 -21.86 -4.51 -11.07
CA LYS A 84 -22.98 -3.87 -10.37
C LYS A 84 -23.45 -4.58 -9.09
N TYR A 85 -23.06 -4.03 -7.93
CA TYR A 85 -23.77 -4.28 -6.68
C TYR A 85 -25.08 -3.49 -6.68
N HIS A 86 -26.20 -4.20 -6.85
CA HIS A 86 -27.52 -3.69 -6.49
C HIS A 86 -27.71 -4.01 -5.01
N LEU A 87 -27.31 -3.07 -4.15
CA LEU A 87 -27.58 -3.16 -2.72
C LEU A 87 -29.08 -2.92 -2.53
N ARG A 88 -29.83 -3.96 -2.17
CA ARG A 88 -31.17 -3.86 -1.58
C ARG A 88 -31.05 -3.66 -0.07
#